data_AF-A0A843ETT9-F1
#
_entry.id   AF-A0A843ETT9-F1
#
_cell.length_a   1.000
_cell.length_b   1.000
_cell.length_c   1.000
_cell.angle_alpha   90.00
_cell.angle_beta   90.00
_cell.angle_gamma   90.00
#
_symmetry.space_group_name_H-M   'P 1'
#
loop_
_entity.id
_entity.type
_entity.pdbx_description
1 polymer ?
#
loop_
_entity_poly.entity_id
_entity_poly.type
_entity_poly.pdbx_seq_one_letter_code
_entity_poly.pdbx_strand_id
1 'polypeptide(L)'
;YKHPMTDSLVGMGILSLITLIGVWLERYLPFNISSILYISVIGIVIALPGMPTSDFVLYYVSKVELLSIVTVFLAYVGIGMGKSWDEFKALGWRAVVVTILVIASTYYGAAIVAHIVLVATGVPAI
;
A
#
# COMPACT_ATOMS: atom_id res chain seq x y z
N TYR A 1 -8.67 -23.72 1.17
CA TYR A 1 -9.12 -22.94 2.35
C TYR A 1 -8.75 -23.65 3.65
N LYS A 2 -7.45 -23.78 3.92
CA LYS A 2 -6.94 -24.23 5.21
C LYS A 2 -5.65 -23.46 5.48
N HIS A 3 -5.80 -22.14 5.55
CA HIS A 3 -4.76 -21.31 6.13
C HIS A 3 -4.77 -21.64 7.63
N PRO A 4 -3.67 -22.13 8.22
CA PRO A 4 -3.58 -22.21 9.67
C PRO A 4 -3.82 -20.79 10.16
N MET A 5 -4.97 -20.51 10.80
CA MET A 5 -5.31 -19.16 11.24
C MET A 5 -4.22 -18.57 12.14
N THR A 6 -3.45 -19.45 12.79
CA THR A 6 -2.23 -19.16 13.51
C THR A 6 -1.16 -18.45 12.67
N ASP A 7 -0.93 -18.84 11.42
CA ASP A 7 0.12 -18.24 10.59
C ASP A 7 -0.28 -16.83 10.13
N SER A 8 -1.55 -16.63 9.74
CA SER A 8 -2.08 -15.31 9.39
C SER A 8 -2.10 -14.37 10.60
N LEU A 9 -2.38 -14.90 11.79
CA LEU A 9 -2.35 -14.12 13.04
C LEU A 9 -0.93 -13.67 13.39
N VAL A 10 0.07 -14.55 13.22
CA VAL A 10 1.48 -14.19 13.39
C VAL A 10 1.90 -13.14 12.35
N GLY A 11 1.48 -13.29 11.09
CA GLY A 11 1.70 -12.28 10.06
C GLY A 11 1.12 -10.91 10.41
N MET A 12 -0.12 -10.87 10.92
CA MET A 12 -0.73 -9.62 11.41
C MET A 12 0.05 -9.01 12.58
N GLY A 13 0.55 -9.83 13.51
CA GLY A 13 1.39 -9.38 14.62
C GLY A 13 2.71 -8.75 14.16
N ILE A 14 3.38 -9.36 13.18
CA ILE A 14 4.61 -8.83 12.57
C ILE A 14 4.33 -7.46 11.92
N LEU A 15 3.27 -7.36 11.12
CA LEU A 15 2.87 -6.09 10.51
C LEU A 15 2.60 -5.02 11.56
N SER A 16 1.87 -5.36 12.64
CA SER A 16 1.59 -4.44 13.75
C SER A 16 2.85 -3.98 14.48
N LEU A 17 3.87 -4.83 14.61
CA LEU A 17 5.12 -4.47 15.25
C LEU A 17 5.93 -3.50 14.36
N ILE A 18 5.97 -3.76 13.06
CA ILE A 18 6.62 -2.89 12.07
C ILE A 18 5.95 -1.52 12.02
N THR A 19 4.62 -1.46 12.01
CA THR A 19 3.91 -0.17 12.02
C THR A 19 4.13 0.58 13.32
N LEU A 20 4.16 -0.10 14.47
CA LEU A 20 4.43 0.52 15.76
C LEU A 20 5.83 1.12 15.82
N ILE A 21 6.85 0.39 15.36
CA ILE A 21 8.23 0.89 15.24
C ILE A 21 8.29 2.07 14.26
N GLY A 22 7.61 2.00 13.12
CA GLY A 22 7.60 3.07 12.13
C GLY A 22 6.99 4.37 12.63
N VAL A 23 5.87 4.29 13.35
CA VAL A 23 5.23 5.46 13.99
C VAL A 23 6.09 6.02 15.12
N TRP A 24 6.74 5.14 15.90
CA TRP A 24 7.64 5.58 16.97
C TRP A 24 8.86 6.33 16.42
N LEU A 25 9.39 5.86 15.28
CA LEU A 25 10.53 6.47 14.60
C LEU A 25 10.18 7.81 13.94
N GLU A 26 9.01 7.91 13.30
CA GLU A 26 8.50 9.19 12.77
C GLU A 26 8.40 10.25 13.88
N ARG A 27 7.92 9.88 15.07
CA ARG A 27 7.79 10.82 16.18
C ARG A 27 9.13 11.32 16.74
N TYR A 28 10.22 10.58 16.52
CA TYR A 28 11.56 10.94 16.97
C TYR A 28 12.36 11.72 15.92
N LEU A 29 12.00 11.61 14.64
CA LEU A 29 12.64 12.31 13.54
C LEU A 29 11.85 13.59 13.17
N PRO A 30 12.45 14.79 13.24
CA PRO A 30 11.75 16.08 13.08
C PRO A 30 11.38 16.44 11.62
N PHE A 31 11.35 15.46 10.72
CA PHE A 31 10.99 15.70 9.33
C PHE A 31 9.46 15.59 9.18
N ASN A 32 8.81 16.62 8.60
CA ASN A 32 7.36 16.66 8.31
C ASN A 32 6.97 15.69 7.18
N ILE A 33 7.41 14.44 7.26
CA ILE A 33 7.11 13.41 6.27
C ILE A 33 6.04 12.50 6.90
N SER A 34 5.01 12.17 6.12
CA SER A 34 3.91 11.32 6.57
C SER A 34 4.40 9.97 7.12
N SER A 35 3.82 9.54 8.25
CA SER A 35 4.01 8.22 8.89
C SER A 35 4.06 7.08 7.90
N ILE A 36 3.18 7.15 6.90
CA ILE A 36 3.00 6.11 5.89
C ILE A 36 4.29 5.89 5.11
N LEU A 37 5.04 6.95 4.80
CA LEU A 37 6.30 6.83 4.08
C LEU A 37 7.37 6.12 4.91
N TYR A 38 7.49 6.46 6.19
CA TYR A 38 8.43 5.79 7.10
C TYR A 38 8.13 4.31 7.23
N ILE A 39 6.87 3.96 7.43
CA ILE A 39 6.42 2.57 7.55
C ILE A 39 6.71 1.81 6.26
N SER A 40 6.44 2.39 5.08
CA SER A 40 6.75 1.77 3.79
C SER A 40 8.25 1.55 3.59
N VAL A 41 9.09 2.54 3.90
CA VAL A 41 10.54 2.41 3.77
C VAL A 41 11.08 1.32 4.70
N ILE A 42 10.67 1.30 5.97
CA ILE A 42 11.07 0.26 6.93
C ILE A 42 10.59 -1.12 6.46
N GLY A 43 9.35 -1.21 5.98
CA GLY A 43 8.80 -2.44 5.43
C GLY A 43 9.61 -2.97 4.25
N ILE A 44 9.98 -2.09 3.31
CA ILE A 44 10.85 -2.44 2.17
C ILE A 44 12.22 -2.91 2.67
N VAL A 45 12.85 -2.19 3.60
CA VAL A 45 14.17 -2.55 4.15
C VAL A 45 14.17 -3.93 4.79
N ILE A 46 13.12 -4.28 5.55
CA ILE A 46 12.98 -5.58 6.22
C ILE A 46 12.64 -6.69 5.22
N ALA A 47 11.92 -6.37 4.13
CA ALA A 47 11.51 -7.32 3.11
C ALA A 47 12.54 -7.51 1.96
N LEU A 48 13.63 -6.74 1.94
CA LEU A 48 14.65 -6.84 0.88
C LEU A 48 15.30 -8.25 0.85
N PRO A 49 15.47 -8.84 -0.35
CA PRO A 49 16.16 -10.12 -0.51
C PRO A 49 17.65 -9.94 -0.19
N GLY A 50 18.03 -10.26 1.05
CA GLY A 50 19.38 -10.01 1.59
C GLY A 50 19.41 -9.79 3.10
N MET A 51 18.27 -9.50 3.74
CA MET A 51 18.15 -9.44 5.20
C MET A 51 17.80 -10.81 5.79
N PRO A 52 18.41 -11.25 6.91
CA PRO A 52 18.12 -12.55 7.53
C PRO A 52 16.67 -12.69 8.03
N THR A 53 15.93 -11.59 8.09
CA THR A 53 14.51 -11.53 8.48
C THR A 53 13.56 -11.63 7.28
N SER A 54 14.06 -11.55 6.03
CA SER A 54 13.21 -11.43 4.84
C SER A 54 12.32 -12.65 4.63
N ASP A 55 12.89 -13.86 4.63
CA ASP A 55 12.15 -15.11 4.37
C ASP A 55 11.05 -15.36 5.40
N PHE A 56 11.34 -15.08 6.68
CA PHE A 56 10.36 -15.22 7.76
C PHE A 56 9.21 -14.22 7.57
N VAL A 57 9.52 -12.93 7.39
CA VAL A 57 8.49 -11.89 7.24
C VAL A 57 7.65 -12.12 5.99
N LEU A 58 8.27 -12.41 4.84
CA LEU A 58 7.57 -12.70 3.59
C LEU A 58 6.68 -13.94 3.70
N TYR A 59 7.14 -15.00 4.36
CA TYR A 59 6.34 -16.22 4.55
C TYR A 59 5.05 -15.93 5.32
N TYR A 60 5.13 -15.27 6.49
CA TYR A 60 3.95 -15.00 7.32
C TYR A 60 3.06 -13.89 6.76
N VAL A 61 3.64 -12.82 6.19
CA VAL A 61 2.87 -11.73 5.59
C VAL A 61 2.10 -12.20 4.35
N SER A 62 2.67 -13.11 3.54
CA SER A 62 1.96 -13.68 2.39
C SER A 62 0.71 -14.50 2.77
N LYS A 63 0.60 -14.94 4.02
CA LYS A 63 -0.58 -15.64 4.55
C LYS A 63 -1.66 -14.68 5.07
N VAL A 64 -1.40 -13.38 5.11
CA VAL A 64 -2.36 -12.38 5.58
C VAL A 64 -3.28 -11.96 4.43
N GLU A 65 -4.58 -12.09 4.65
CA GLU A 65 -5.59 -11.66 3.68
C GLU A 65 -5.84 -10.14 3.79
N LEU A 66 -4.90 -9.33 3.29
CA LEU A 66 -4.99 -7.87 3.35
C LEU A 66 -6.19 -7.31 2.58
N LEU A 67 -6.60 -7.97 1.49
CA LEU A 67 -7.73 -7.53 0.67
C LEU A 67 -9.05 -7.49 1.45
N SER A 68 -9.27 -8.44 2.37
CA SER A 68 -10.46 -8.46 3.21
C SER A 68 -10.52 -7.23 4.11
N ILE A 69 -9.39 -6.87 4.73
CA ILE A 69 -9.26 -5.67 5.55
C ILE A 69 -9.44 -4.40 4.72
N VAL A 70 -8.84 -4.33 3.52
CA VAL A 70 -8.95 -3.16 2.63
C VAL A 70 -10.39 -2.97 2.18
N THR A 71 -11.13 -4.06 1.91
CA THR A 71 -12.54 -3.99 1.49
C THR A 71 -13.41 -3.39 2.59
N VAL A 72 -13.26 -3.87 3.84
CA VAL A 72 -13.99 -3.33 5.00
C VAL A 72 -13.58 -1.89 5.29
N PHE A 73 -12.29 -1.59 5.22
CA PHE A 73 -11.76 -0.24 5.40
C PHE A 73 -12.31 0.73 4.36
N LEU A 74 -12.30 0.36 3.09
CA LEU A 74 -12.78 1.20 1.99
C LEU A 74 -14.29 1.46 2.10
N ALA A 75 -15.06 0.45 2.53
CA ALA A 75 -16.49 0.62 2.84
C ALA A 75 -16.70 1.63 3.99
N TYR A 76 -15.93 1.51 5.07
CA TYR A 76 -16.00 2.44 6.20
C TYR A 76 -15.62 3.87 5.81
N VAL A 77 -14.51 4.03 5.09
CA VAL A 77 -14.06 5.34 4.58
C VAL A 77 -15.11 5.93 3.64
N GLY A 78 -15.68 5.13 2.74
CA GLY A 78 -16.75 5.57 1.84
C GLY A 78 -17.98 6.09 2.57
N ILE A 79 -18.44 5.37 3.60
CA ILE A 79 -19.54 5.82 4.47
C ILE A 79 -19.16 7.10 5.21
N GLY A 80 -17.93 7.19 5.73
CA GLY A 80 -17.41 8.37 6.43
C GLY A 80 -17.34 9.63 5.56
N MET A 81 -16.90 9.49 4.31
CA MET A 81 -16.88 10.57 3.31
C MET A 81 -18.29 11.02 2.93
N GLY A 82 -19.30 10.16 3.09
CA GLY A 82 -20.72 10.54 2.92
C GLY A 82 -21.18 11.64 3.88
N LYS A 83 -20.48 11.86 5.02
CA LYS A 83 -20.80 12.94 5.96
C LYS A 83 -20.49 14.33 5.40
N SER A 84 -19.56 14.46 4.45
CA SER A 84 -19.21 15.70 3.74
C SER A 84 -19.93 15.79 2.39
N TRP A 85 -21.24 15.53 2.37
CA TRP A 85 -22.06 15.49 1.16
C TRP A 85 -22.06 16.80 0.37
N ASP A 86 -22.02 17.95 1.06
CA ASP A 86 -21.99 19.27 0.41
C ASP A 86 -20.72 19.49 -0.44
N GLU A 87 -19.56 19.05 0.04
CA GLU A 87 -18.30 19.10 -0.73
C GLU A 87 -18.36 18.16 -1.93
N PHE A 88 -18.99 17.00 -1.77
CA PHE A 88 -19.18 16.03 -2.85
C PHE A 88 -20.08 16.58 -3.95
N LYS A 89 -21.14 17.31 -3.59
CA LYS A 89 -22.03 17.98 -4.52
C LYS A 89 -21.32 19.10 -5.29
N ALA A 90 -20.44 19.86 -4.63
CA ALA A 90 -19.61 20.86 -5.28
C ALA A 90 -18.60 20.24 -6.27
N LEU A 91 -18.05 19.06 -5.94
CA LEU A 91 -17.14 18.32 -6.82
C LEU A 91 -17.89 17.63 -7.98
N GLY A 92 -19.10 17.13 -7.76
CA GLY A 92 -20.08 16.71 -8.76
C GLY A 92 -19.49 15.99 -9.98
N TRP A 93 -19.82 16.48 -11.18
CA TRP A 93 -19.35 15.89 -12.43
C TRP A 93 -17.82 15.96 -12.62
N ARG A 94 -17.15 16.93 -11.97
CA ARG A 94 -15.69 17.07 -12.05
C ARG A 94 -14.99 15.89 -11.37
N ALA A 95 -15.57 15.31 -10.32
CA ALA A 95 -15.04 14.13 -9.64
C ALA A 95 -14.86 12.94 -10.59
N VAL A 96 -15.83 12.72 -11.49
CA VAL A 96 -15.80 11.61 -12.45
C VAL A 96 -14.66 11.81 -13.45
N VAL A 97 -14.54 13.01 -14.01
CA VAL A 97 -13.46 13.34 -14.95
C VAL A 97 -12.09 13.23 -14.29
N VAL A 98 -11.94 13.76 -13.07
CA VAL A 98 -10.68 13.67 -12.31
C VAL A 98 -10.34 12.21 -12.02
N THR A 99 -11.31 11.38 -11.61
CA THR A 99 -11.06 9.95 -11.35
C THR A 99 -10.59 9.22 -12.60
N ILE A 100 -11.24 9.45 -13.76
CA ILE A 100 -10.82 8.86 -15.03
C ILE A 100 -9.39 9.29 -15.38
N LEU A 101 -9.08 10.58 -15.26
CA LEU A 101 -7.74 11.10 -15.51
C LEU A 101 -6.70 10.52 -14.55
N VAL A 102 -7.01 10.37 -13.27
CA VAL A 102 -6.11 9.79 -12.26
C VAL A 102 -5.83 8.32 -12.53
N ILE A 103 -6.86 7.53 -12.84
CA ILE A 103 -6.70 6.11 -13.18
C ILE A 103 -5.87 5.97 -14.46
N ALA A 104 -6.20 6.74 -15.50
CA ALA A 104 -5.45 6.74 -16.75
C ALA A 104 -3.99 7.16 -16.53
N SER A 105 -3.74 8.21 -15.74
CA SER A 105 -2.39 8.71 -15.46
C SER A 105 -1.55 7.70 -14.68
N THR A 106 -2.14 7.03 -13.69
CA THR A 106 -1.44 6.01 -12.89
C THR A 106 -1.05 4.81 -13.75
N TYR A 107 -1.98 4.36 -14.60
CA TYR A 107 -1.71 3.27 -15.54
C TYR A 107 -0.63 3.66 -16.55
N TYR A 108 -0.76 4.85 -17.16
CA TYR A 108 0.19 5.32 -18.17
C TYR A 108 1.59 5.56 -17.57
N GLY A 109 1.67 6.11 -16.35
CA GLY A 109 2.93 6.27 -15.63
C GLY A 109 3.61 4.92 -15.35
N ALA A 110 2.87 3.93 -14.87
CA ALA A 110 3.40 2.58 -14.67
C ALA A 110 3.84 1.92 -15.99
N ALA A 111 3.07 2.10 -17.06
CA ALA A 111 3.38 1.55 -18.38
C ALA A 111 4.66 2.17 -18.98
N ILE A 112 4.87 3.48 -18.85
CA ILE A 112 6.10 4.14 -19.29
C ILE A 112 7.31 3.59 -18.54
N VAL A 113 7.24 3.50 -17.21
CA VAL A 113 8.35 2.97 -16.40
C VAL A 113 8.65 1.53 -16.80
N ALA A 114 7.62 0.69 -16.95
CA ALA A 114 7.80 -0.69 -17.43
C ALA A 114 8.44 -0.73 -18.82
N HIS A 115 8.02 0.14 -19.75
CA HIS A 115 8.58 0.22 -21.09
C HIS A 115 10.06 0.63 -21.08
N ILE A 116 10.44 1.64 -20.29
CA ILE A 116 11.83 2.08 -20.13
C ILE A 116 12.69 0.93 -19.57
N VAL A 117 12.19 0.23 -18.55
CA VAL A 117 12.92 -0.90 -17.94
C VAL A 117 13.08 -2.05 -18.94
N LEU A 118 12.04 -2.39 -19.71
CA LEU A 118 12.08 -3.46 -20.71
C LEU A 118 13.05 -3.16 -21.86
N VAL A 119 13.07 -1.91 -22.34
CA VAL A 119 14.02 -1.47 -23.36
C VAL A 119 15.45 -1.48 -22.81
N ALA A 120 15.64 -1.06 -21.55
CA ALA A 120 16.95 -1.10 -20.89
C ALA A 120 17.47 -2.53 -20.63
N THR A 121 16.58 -3.50 -20.37
CA THR A 121 16.94 -4.92 -20.16
C THR A 121 17.05 -5.72 -21.46
N GLY A 122 16.84 -5.09 -22.63
CA GLY A 122 17.06 -5.69 -23.95
C GLY A 122 15.96 -6.64 -24.42
N VAL A 123 14.81 -6.67 -23.75
CA VAL A 123 13.65 -7.47 -24.19
C VAL A 123 12.83 -6.64 -25.18
N PRO A 124 12.62 -7.11 -26.43
CA PRO A 124 11.79 -6.39 -27.39
C PRO A 124 10.35 -6.33 -26.87
N ALA A 125 9.84 -5.12 -26.68
CA ALA A 125 8.45 -4.88 -26.34
C ALA A 125 7.58 -5.20 -27.56
N ILE A 126 7.05 -6.42 -27.60
CA ILE A 126 5.98 -6.87 -28.51
C ILE A 126 4.83 -7.44 -27.68
#